data_AF-A0A662ERQ0-F1
#
_entry.id   AF-A0A662ERQ0-F1
#
_cell.length_a   1.000
_cell.length_b   1.000
_cell.length_c   1.000
_cell.angle_alpha   90.00
_cell.angle_beta   90.00
_cell.angle_gamma   90.00
#
_symmetry.space_group_name_H-M   'P 1'
#
loop_
_entity.id
_entity.type
_entity.pdbx_description
1 polymer ?
#
loop_
_entity_poly.entity_id
_entity_poly.type
_entity_poly.pdbx_seq_one_letter_code
_entity_poly.pdbx_strand_id
1 'polypeptide(L)'
;FDLDTPAELFLLAAARRGGDRLRTTLARFGLHHPKLPGLGEALTSRSAHVCLIGRINPRVWADFERGVACRTSAISEGRGMRAYPDGRGTIVGEIIRRDGPAAFVARLSADYDGAIIDTRPLLSSGGLPSRADRFASDLLRPELIEDQGWAEFTHAVIDAPIPIVIGGHSLVSGGLYLLSEIAWKGGDLPRRLHPETIE
;
A
#
# COMPACT_ATOMS: atom_id res chain seq x y z
N PHE A 1 -8.75 11.91 -7.43
CA PHE A 1 -7.46 11.34 -7.03
C PHE A 1 -6.71 12.49 -6.41
N ASP A 2 -6.54 12.43 -5.10
CA ASP A 2 -6.06 13.55 -4.30
C ASP A 2 -4.55 13.38 -4.05
N LEU A 3 -3.83 14.50 -3.97
CA LEU A 3 -2.38 14.54 -3.76
C LEU A 3 -2.08 14.89 -2.31
N ASP A 4 -2.16 13.92 -1.42
CA ASP A 4 -2.06 14.16 0.03
C ASP A 4 -0.69 13.79 0.61
N THR A 5 0.02 12.87 -0.04
CA THR A 5 1.31 12.34 0.40
C THR A 5 2.24 12.10 -0.80
N PRO A 6 3.55 11.93 -0.56
CA PRO A 6 4.51 11.65 -1.63
C PRO A 6 4.26 10.34 -2.36
N ALA A 7 3.62 9.35 -1.74
CA ALA A 7 3.32 8.06 -2.35
C ALA A 7 2.48 8.23 -3.63
N GLU A 8 1.55 9.19 -3.64
CA GLU A 8 0.71 9.46 -4.79
C GLU A 8 1.50 10.01 -5.99
N LEU A 9 2.61 10.70 -5.76
CA LEU A 9 3.48 11.18 -6.85
C LEU A 9 4.16 10.02 -7.57
N PHE A 10 4.58 8.98 -6.84
CA PHE A 10 5.11 7.76 -7.46
C PHE A 10 4.05 7.02 -8.27
N LEU A 11 2.83 6.89 -7.72
CA LEU A 11 1.73 6.25 -8.44
C LEU A 11 1.36 7.00 -9.72
N LEU A 12 1.27 8.34 -9.67
CA LEU A 12 0.98 9.13 -10.87
C LEU A 12 2.10 9.05 -11.91
N ALA A 13 3.37 9.08 -11.47
CA ALA A 13 4.52 8.94 -12.36
C ALA A 13 4.48 7.58 -13.09
N ALA A 14 4.27 6.49 -12.35
CA ALA A 14 4.13 5.14 -12.93
C ALA A 14 2.88 5.02 -13.82
N ALA A 15 1.75 5.54 -13.37
CA ALA A 15 0.50 5.53 -14.12
C ALA A 15 0.51 6.48 -15.34
N ARG A 16 1.54 7.33 -15.50
CA ARG A 16 1.63 8.35 -16.56
C ARG A 16 0.32 9.14 -16.72
N ARG A 17 -0.38 9.37 -15.60
CA ARG A 17 -1.65 10.11 -15.55
C ARG A 17 -1.41 11.59 -15.28
N GLY A 18 -2.41 12.42 -15.54
CA GLY A 18 -2.34 13.88 -15.40
C GLY A 18 -2.02 14.61 -16.71
N GLY A 19 -2.16 15.94 -16.70
CA GLY A 19 -1.87 16.78 -17.86
C GLY A 19 -0.38 16.89 -18.19
N ASP A 20 -0.05 17.40 -19.37
CA ASP A 20 1.31 17.41 -19.92
C ASP A 20 2.33 18.04 -18.96
N ARG A 21 1.97 19.17 -18.36
CA ARG A 21 2.83 19.86 -17.37
C ARG A 21 3.18 18.96 -16.19
N LEU A 22 2.20 18.25 -15.62
CA LEU A 22 2.43 17.36 -14.49
C LEU A 22 3.32 16.19 -14.88
N ARG A 23 3.05 15.55 -16.03
CA ARG A 23 3.85 14.42 -16.51
C ARG A 23 5.29 14.82 -16.80
N THR A 24 5.53 15.96 -17.45
CA THR A 24 6.88 16.48 -17.69
C THR A 24 7.60 16.80 -16.39
N THR A 25 6.92 17.39 -15.41
CA THR A 25 7.51 17.66 -14.10
C THR A 25 7.88 16.38 -13.36
N LEU A 26 6.98 15.40 -13.28
CA LEU A 26 7.26 14.11 -12.62
C LEU A 26 8.41 13.36 -13.30
N ALA A 27 8.49 13.39 -14.64
CA ALA A 27 9.57 12.78 -15.40
C ALA A 27 10.94 13.41 -15.10
N ARG A 28 11.00 14.74 -14.91
CA ARG A 28 12.25 15.44 -14.54
C ARG A 28 12.79 15.06 -13.18
N PHE A 29 11.91 14.72 -12.23
CA PHE A 29 12.30 14.27 -10.90
C PHE A 29 12.80 12.82 -10.87
N GLY A 30 12.62 12.04 -11.94
CA GLY A 30 13.06 10.65 -11.99
C GLY A 30 12.45 9.80 -10.87
N LEU A 31 11.17 10.02 -10.56
CA LEU A 31 10.51 9.35 -9.43
C LEU A 31 10.30 7.86 -9.73
N HIS A 32 11.00 7.00 -9.00
CA HIS A 32 10.86 5.56 -9.06
C HIS A 32 10.65 5.00 -7.65
N HIS A 33 9.53 4.34 -7.41
CA HIS A 33 9.29 3.64 -6.15
C HIS A 33 9.91 2.23 -6.24
N PRO A 34 10.80 1.84 -5.33
CA PRO A 34 11.60 0.61 -5.48
C PRO A 34 10.75 -0.66 -5.42
N LYS A 35 9.62 -0.64 -4.70
CA LYS A 35 8.75 -1.83 -4.55
C LYS A 35 7.61 -1.91 -5.58
N LEU A 36 7.37 -0.87 -6.39
CA LEU A 36 6.25 -0.86 -7.34
C LEU A 36 6.38 -1.90 -8.47
N PRO A 37 7.56 -2.11 -9.09
CA PRO A 37 7.71 -3.13 -10.13
C PRO A 37 7.36 -4.53 -9.63
N GLY A 38 7.94 -4.96 -8.51
CA GLY A 38 7.64 -6.26 -7.91
C GLY A 38 6.18 -6.39 -7.49
N LEU A 39 5.56 -5.32 -6.98
CA LEU A 39 4.12 -5.34 -6.70
C LEU A 39 3.31 -5.53 -7.99
N GLY A 40 3.67 -4.86 -9.09
CA GLY A 40 3.01 -5.03 -10.38
C GLY A 40 3.09 -6.47 -10.93
N GLU A 41 4.24 -7.13 -10.75
CA GLU A 41 4.42 -8.55 -11.06
C GLU A 41 3.49 -9.43 -10.21
N ALA A 42 3.42 -9.19 -8.90
CA ALA A 42 2.52 -9.91 -8.02
C ALA A 42 1.05 -9.70 -8.43
N LEU A 43 0.64 -8.47 -8.73
CA LEU A 43 -0.74 -8.14 -9.12
C LEU A 43 -1.16 -8.77 -10.47
N THR A 44 -0.21 -9.07 -11.36
CA THR A 44 -0.49 -9.69 -12.66
C THR A 44 -0.30 -11.21 -12.66
N SER A 45 0.17 -11.78 -11.56
CA SER A 45 0.34 -13.23 -11.39
C SER A 45 -0.94 -13.88 -10.83
N ARG A 46 -1.45 -14.91 -11.52
CA ARG A 46 -2.66 -15.65 -11.07
C ARG A 46 -2.42 -16.55 -9.85
N SER A 47 -1.17 -16.93 -9.61
CA SER A 47 -0.82 -17.75 -8.44
C SER A 47 -0.51 -16.91 -7.20
N ALA A 48 -0.34 -15.60 -7.37
CA ALA A 48 0.04 -14.72 -6.28
C ALA A 48 -1.15 -14.35 -5.39
N HIS A 49 -0.85 -13.99 -4.14
CA HIS A 49 -1.79 -13.50 -3.15
C HIS A 49 -1.31 -12.18 -2.54
N VAL A 50 -2.05 -11.10 -2.79
CA VAL A 50 -1.71 -9.76 -2.28
C VAL A 50 -2.65 -9.33 -1.16
N CYS A 51 -2.08 -8.81 -0.07
CA CYS A 51 -2.83 -8.30 1.08
C CYS A 51 -3.02 -6.78 1.04
N LEU A 52 -4.24 -6.31 1.30
CA LEU A 52 -4.54 -4.89 1.52
C LEU A 52 -4.80 -4.66 3.01
N ILE A 53 -4.17 -3.65 3.61
CA ILE A 53 -4.35 -3.35 5.04
C ILE A 53 -4.62 -1.86 5.25
N GLY A 54 -5.64 -1.54 6.06
CA GLY A 54 -5.94 -0.20 6.52
C GLY A 54 -7.34 0.28 6.13
N ARG A 55 -7.53 1.58 5.84
CA ARG A 55 -8.87 2.20 5.71
C ARG A 55 -9.54 1.94 4.35
N ILE A 56 -9.74 0.67 4.00
CA ILE A 56 -10.17 0.25 2.67
C ILE A 56 -11.68 0.40 2.52
N ASN A 57 -12.13 1.06 1.45
CA ASN A 57 -13.55 1.07 1.10
C ASN A 57 -13.89 -0.24 0.34
N PRO A 58 -14.89 -1.02 0.76
CA PRO A 58 -15.25 -2.28 0.10
C PRO A 58 -15.55 -2.14 -1.39
N ARG A 59 -16.13 -1.01 -1.82
CA ARG A 59 -16.40 -0.75 -3.24
C ARG A 59 -15.11 -0.52 -4.03
N VAL A 60 -14.17 0.24 -3.47
CA VAL A 60 -12.88 0.49 -4.10
C VAL A 60 -12.09 -0.82 -4.20
N TRP A 61 -12.13 -1.66 -3.16
CA TRP A 61 -11.51 -2.97 -3.19
C TRP A 61 -12.13 -3.88 -4.26
N ALA A 62 -13.46 -3.96 -4.33
CA ALA A 62 -14.12 -4.74 -5.37
C ALA A 62 -13.77 -4.25 -6.79
N ASP A 63 -13.62 -2.94 -6.99
CA ASP A 63 -13.21 -2.37 -8.26
C ASP A 63 -11.74 -2.71 -8.59
N PHE A 64 -10.85 -2.67 -7.59
CA PHE A 64 -9.44 -3.07 -7.69
C PHE A 64 -9.27 -4.55 -8.03
N GLU A 65 -10.01 -5.43 -7.35
CA GLU A 65 -9.95 -6.87 -7.54
C GLU A 65 -10.28 -7.26 -8.98
N ARG A 66 -11.27 -6.61 -9.61
CA ARG A 66 -11.58 -6.81 -11.03
C ARG A 66 -10.49 -6.31 -11.99
N GLY A 67 -9.58 -5.48 -11.48
CA GLY A 67 -8.48 -4.87 -12.22
C GLY A 67 -7.16 -5.62 -12.12
N VAL A 68 -7.06 -6.71 -11.36
CA VAL A 68 -5.81 -7.48 -11.15
C VAL A 68 -6.03 -8.97 -11.41
N ALA A 69 -4.96 -9.75 -11.54
CA ALA A 69 -5.04 -11.20 -11.78
C ALA A 69 -4.82 -12.05 -10.53
N CYS A 70 -4.15 -11.50 -9.51
CA CYS A 70 -3.84 -12.19 -8.27
C CYS A 70 -5.07 -12.35 -7.37
N ARG A 71 -4.96 -13.24 -6.38
CA ARG A 71 -5.89 -13.28 -5.26
C ARG A 71 -5.66 -12.05 -4.37
N THR A 72 -6.73 -11.53 -3.77
CA THR A 72 -6.62 -10.43 -2.81
C THR A 72 -7.31 -10.76 -1.49
N SER A 73 -6.70 -10.37 -0.38
CA SER A 73 -7.33 -10.36 0.94
C SER A 73 -7.23 -8.96 1.54
N ALA A 74 -8.20 -8.57 2.37
CA ALA A 74 -8.17 -7.26 3.02
C ALA A 74 -8.34 -7.37 4.53
N ILE A 75 -7.53 -6.61 5.27
CA ILE A 75 -7.73 -6.31 6.69
C ILE A 75 -8.14 -4.83 6.78
N SER A 76 -9.44 -4.58 6.77
CA SER A 76 -10.01 -3.24 6.72
C SER A 76 -10.33 -2.69 8.12
N GLU A 77 -9.40 -1.93 8.69
CA GLU A 77 -9.53 -1.28 9.99
C GLU A 77 -9.37 0.26 9.86
N GLY A 78 -9.76 1.06 10.86
CA GLY A 78 -9.54 2.51 10.81
C GLY A 78 -10.68 3.36 10.25
N ARG A 79 -11.61 2.78 9.50
CA ARG A 79 -12.74 3.55 8.94
C ARG A 79 -13.69 3.96 10.07
N GLY A 80 -14.09 5.22 10.07
CA GLY A 80 -14.97 5.76 11.12
C GLY A 80 -14.30 5.98 12.48
N MET A 81 -13.04 5.59 12.69
CA MET A 81 -12.37 5.75 13.99
C MET A 81 -12.26 7.22 14.46
N ARG A 82 -12.25 8.21 13.55
CA ARG A 82 -12.34 9.64 13.93
C ARG A 82 -13.69 10.01 14.55
N ALA A 83 -14.73 9.19 14.36
CA ALA A 83 -16.05 9.31 14.98
C ALA A 83 -16.17 8.50 16.28
N TYR A 84 -15.15 7.69 16.64
CA TYR A 84 -15.08 6.93 17.89
C TYR A 84 -13.95 7.51 18.77
N PRO A 85 -14.27 8.46 19.67
CA PRO A 85 -13.27 9.13 20.51
C PRO A 85 -12.73 8.26 21.63
N ASP A 86 -13.13 7.00 21.74
CA ASP A 86 -12.70 6.07 22.78
C ASP A 86 -11.26 5.57 22.60
N GLY A 87 -10.57 6.00 21.52
CA GLY A 87 -9.12 5.83 21.37
C GLY A 87 -8.68 4.39 21.20
N ARG A 88 -9.60 3.47 20.90
CA ARG A 88 -9.27 2.05 20.68
C ARG A 88 -8.43 1.93 19.41
N GLY A 89 -7.28 1.28 19.51
CA GLY A 89 -6.42 0.99 18.36
C GLY A 89 -7.03 -0.06 17.42
N THR A 90 -6.28 -0.41 16.38
CA THR A 90 -6.61 -1.52 15.48
C THR A 90 -6.03 -2.83 16.02
N ILE A 91 -6.61 -3.96 15.64
CA ILE A 91 -6.08 -5.30 15.95
C ILE A 91 -4.68 -5.44 15.33
N VAL A 92 -4.49 -5.01 14.09
CA VAL A 92 -3.16 -5.03 13.46
C VAL A 92 -2.18 -4.11 14.19
N GLY A 93 -2.61 -2.92 14.62
CA GLY A 93 -1.77 -2.01 15.40
C GLY A 93 -1.37 -2.59 16.75
N GLU A 94 -2.27 -3.32 17.41
CA GLU A 94 -1.99 -4.07 18.64
C GLU A 94 -0.93 -5.15 18.40
N ILE A 95 -1.07 -5.92 17.31
CA ILE A 95 -0.11 -6.97 16.94
C ILE A 95 1.27 -6.35 16.66
N ILE A 96 1.34 -5.26 15.88
CA ILE A 96 2.62 -4.58 15.58
C ILE A 96 3.28 -4.09 16.87
N ARG A 97 2.50 -3.51 17.80
CA ARG A 97 3.04 -3.00 19.06
C ARG A 97 3.51 -4.12 20.00
N ARG A 98 2.78 -5.24 20.04
CA ARG A 98 3.08 -6.38 20.90
C ARG A 98 4.28 -7.19 20.39
N ASP A 99 4.28 -7.50 19.09
CA ASP A 99 5.23 -8.46 18.49
C ASP A 99 6.40 -7.76 17.78
N GLY A 100 6.26 -6.45 17.50
CA GLY A 100 7.22 -5.65 16.77
C GLY A 100 7.00 -5.64 15.25
N PRO A 101 7.48 -4.59 14.54
CA PRO A 101 7.26 -4.47 13.10
C PRO A 101 7.88 -5.60 12.27
N ALA A 102 9.07 -6.05 12.63
CA ALA A 102 9.77 -7.11 11.91
C ALA A 102 9.01 -8.44 11.96
N ALA A 103 8.46 -8.81 13.13
CA ALA A 103 7.66 -10.03 13.28
C ALA A 103 6.36 -9.94 12.47
N PHE A 104 5.70 -8.78 12.48
CA PHE A 104 4.51 -8.54 11.66
C PHE A 104 4.81 -8.68 10.16
N VAL A 105 5.87 -8.05 9.67
CA VAL A 105 6.27 -8.15 8.26
C VAL A 105 6.69 -9.57 7.88
N ALA A 106 7.41 -10.28 8.75
CA ALA A 106 7.77 -11.67 8.53
C ALA A 106 6.52 -12.56 8.42
N ARG A 107 5.54 -12.35 9.29
CA ARG A 107 4.25 -13.06 9.22
C ARG A 107 3.51 -12.77 7.93
N LEU A 108 3.45 -11.49 7.53
CA LEU A 108 2.83 -11.08 6.28
C LEU A 108 3.52 -11.72 5.07
N SER A 109 4.86 -11.78 5.10
CA SER A 109 5.68 -12.36 4.02
C SER A 109 5.59 -13.88 3.94
N ALA A 110 5.11 -14.56 4.98
CA ALA A 110 4.89 -16.00 4.98
C ALA A 110 3.58 -16.39 4.27
N ASP A 111 2.57 -15.51 4.30
CA ASP A 111 1.21 -15.80 3.84
C ASP A 111 0.87 -15.10 2.50
N TYR A 112 1.66 -14.12 2.06
CA TYR A 112 1.37 -13.27 0.89
C TYR A 112 2.60 -13.03 0.03
N ASP A 113 2.37 -12.72 -1.24
CA ASP A 113 3.40 -12.39 -2.24
C ASP A 113 3.58 -10.87 -2.44
N GLY A 114 2.78 -10.07 -1.75
CA GLY A 114 2.86 -8.61 -1.79
C GLY A 114 1.85 -7.96 -0.86
N ALA A 115 2.07 -6.68 -0.52
CA ALA A 115 1.11 -5.95 0.30
C ALA A 115 1.01 -4.46 -0.02
N ILE A 116 -0.18 -3.90 0.24
CA ILE A 116 -0.50 -2.47 0.13
C ILE A 116 -1.05 -2.02 1.48
N ILE A 117 -0.35 -1.11 2.16
CA ILE A 117 -0.63 -0.80 3.57
C ILE A 117 -0.85 0.71 3.77
N ASP A 118 -2.03 1.08 4.26
CA ASP A 118 -2.27 2.39 4.85
C ASP A 118 -1.80 2.38 6.31
N THR A 119 -0.64 2.99 6.57
CA THR A 119 0.05 2.92 7.87
C THR A 119 -0.61 3.76 8.97
N ARG A 120 -1.42 4.75 8.59
CA ARG A 120 -1.98 5.77 9.51
C ARG A 120 -2.83 5.16 10.62
N PRO A 121 -3.82 4.29 10.34
CA PRO A 121 -4.61 3.67 11.40
C PRO A 121 -3.82 2.63 12.21
N LEU A 122 -2.74 2.07 11.66
CA LEU A 122 -2.01 0.97 12.27
C LEU A 122 -0.99 1.47 13.30
N LEU A 123 -0.30 2.56 12.96
CA LEU A 123 0.80 3.11 13.75
C LEU A 123 0.41 4.33 14.58
N SER A 124 -0.88 4.68 14.65
CA SER A 124 -1.36 5.85 15.41
C SER A 124 -1.56 5.59 16.91
N SER A 125 -1.13 4.43 17.43
CA SER A 125 -1.27 4.09 18.85
C SER A 125 -0.35 4.99 19.69
N GLY A 126 -0.87 6.11 20.20
CA GLY A 126 -0.08 7.17 20.86
C GLY A 126 -0.07 8.50 20.10
N GLY A 127 -0.75 8.57 18.96
CA GLY A 127 -0.77 9.72 18.07
C GLY A 127 -0.08 9.41 16.74
N LEU A 128 -0.27 10.30 15.76
CA LEU A 128 0.53 10.25 14.53
C LEU A 128 1.81 11.06 14.74
N PRO A 129 2.97 10.60 14.22
CA PRO A 129 4.20 11.38 14.27
C PRO A 129 4.09 12.60 13.35
N SER A 130 5.16 13.36 13.20
CA SER A 130 5.19 14.55 12.35
C SER A 130 4.77 14.24 10.90
N ARG A 131 4.35 15.26 10.14
CA ARG A 131 4.09 15.05 8.70
C ARG A 131 5.37 14.62 7.96
N ALA A 132 6.52 15.16 8.36
CA ALA A 132 7.81 14.83 7.77
C ALA A 132 8.12 13.33 7.94
N ASP A 133 7.96 12.80 9.16
CA ASP A 133 8.18 11.37 9.47
C ASP A 133 7.28 10.47 8.63
N ARG A 134 5.98 10.79 8.54
CA ARG A 134 5.06 10.00 7.72
C ARG A 134 5.42 10.02 6.25
N PHE A 135 5.87 11.16 5.74
CA PHE A 135 6.28 11.32 4.35
C PHE A 135 7.61 10.62 4.07
N ALA A 136 8.57 10.68 5.00
CA ALA A 136 9.80 9.92 4.93
C ALA A 136 9.52 8.40 4.92
N SER A 137 8.57 7.94 5.73
CA SER A 137 8.10 6.54 5.72
C SER A 137 7.48 6.15 4.38
N ASP A 138 6.55 6.95 3.84
CA ASP A 138 5.97 6.73 2.50
C ASP A 138 7.02 6.67 1.37
N LEU A 139 8.14 7.37 1.55
CA LEU A 139 9.25 7.42 0.61
C LEU A 139 10.30 6.33 0.86
N LEU A 140 10.12 5.48 1.90
CA LEU A 140 11.08 4.46 2.34
C LEU A 140 12.45 5.07 2.70
N ARG A 141 12.44 6.16 3.46
CA ARG A 141 13.62 6.92 3.93
C ARG A 141 13.70 6.93 5.46
N PRO A 142 13.93 5.78 6.11
CA PRO A 142 13.87 5.67 7.56
C PRO A 142 14.92 6.52 8.29
N GLU A 143 16.03 6.87 7.63
CA GLU A 143 17.06 7.74 8.16
C GLU A 143 16.60 9.20 8.35
N LEU A 144 15.44 9.58 7.81
CA LEU A 144 14.81 10.89 7.96
C LEU A 144 13.64 10.89 8.97
N ILE A 145 13.40 9.77 9.65
CA ILE A 145 12.26 9.61 10.57
C ILE A 145 12.77 9.75 12.00
N GLU A 146 12.17 10.67 12.77
CA GLU A 146 12.51 10.85 14.18
C GLU A 146 11.79 9.83 15.09
N ASP A 147 10.51 9.56 14.80
CA ASP A 147 9.73 8.55 15.51
C ASP A 147 10.27 7.12 15.29
N GLN A 148 10.78 6.52 16.37
CA GLN A 148 11.45 5.22 16.32
C GLN A 148 10.53 4.09 15.85
N GLY A 149 9.25 4.08 16.26
CA GLY A 149 8.32 3.03 15.84
C GLY A 149 8.04 3.08 14.34
N TRP A 150 7.94 4.28 13.78
CA TRP A 150 7.80 4.47 12.33
C TRP A 150 9.09 4.16 11.57
N ALA A 151 10.25 4.50 12.12
CA ALA A 151 11.54 4.16 11.54
C ALA A 151 11.74 2.64 11.49
N GLU A 152 11.49 1.92 12.58
CA GLU A 152 11.56 0.45 12.67
C GLU A 152 10.58 -0.22 11.70
N PHE A 153 9.34 0.25 11.62
CA PHE A 153 8.37 -0.27 10.67
C PHE A 153 8.79 -0.06 9.22
N THR A 154 9.35 1.11 8.91
CA THR A 154 9.85 1.42 7.56
C THR A 154 11.04 0.54 7.21
N HIS A 155 11.98 0.30 8.13
CA HIS A 155 13.08 -0.65 7.92
C HIS A 155 12.56 -2.07 7.65
N ALA A 156 11.63 -2.57 8.47
CA ALA A 156 11.06 -3.90 8.28
C ALA A 156 10.41 -4.06 6.89
N VAL A 157 9.71 -3.02 6.40
CA VAL A 157 9.13 -2.98 5.05
C VAL A 157 10.21 -2.99 3.95
N ILE A 158 11.31 -2.27 4.14
CA ILE A 158 12.43 -2.24 3.20
C ILE A 158 13.07 -3.63 3.09
N ASP A 159 13.30 -4.29 4.22
CA ASP A 159 13.96 -5.59 4.32
C ASP A 159 13.04 -6.77 3.96
N ALA A 160 11.75 -6.52 3.77
CA ALA A 160 10.77 -7.55 3.42
C ALA A 160 11.15 -8.27 2.12
N PRO A 161 11.05 -9.62 2.07
CA PRO A 161 11.34 -10.40 0.87
C PRO A 161 10.26 -10.27 -0.21
N ILE A 162 9.11 -9.71 0.13
CA ILE A 162 8.00 -9.43 -0.78
C ILE A 162 7.86 -7.91 -1.04
N PRO A 163 7.29 -7.49 -2.19
CA PRO A 163 6.98 -6.10 -2.44
C PRO A 163 5.87 -5.60 -1.52
N ILE A 164 6.23 -4.68 -0.62
CA ILE A 164 5.28 -3.97 0.25
C ILE A 164 5.30 -2.49 -0.10
N VAL A 165 4.15 -1.93 -0.45
CA VAL A 165 3.96 -0.50 -0.69
C VAL A 165 3.19 0.09 0.48
N ILE A 166 3.76 1.10 1.11
CA ILE A 166 3.17 1.78 2.27
C ILE A 166 2.80 3.21 1.94
N GLY A 167 1.75 3.71 2.60
CA GLY A 167 1.22 5.03 2.29
C GLY A 167 0.04 5.41 3.16
N GLY A 168 -0.66 6.47 2.75
CA GLY A 168 -1.82 7.00 3.46
C GLY A 168 -3.14 6.41 3.01
N HIS A 169 -4.23 7.09 3.38
CA HIS A 169 -5.57 6.71 2.92
C HIS A 169 -5.66 6.73 1.39
N SER A 170 -4.98 7.69 0.78
CA SER A 170 -5.02 7.93 -0.67
C SER A 170 -4.42 6.75 -1.45
N LEU A 171 -3.43 6.04 -0.90
CA LEU A 171 -2.92 4.76 -1.42
C LEU A 171 -4.01 3.67 -1.50
N VAL A 172 -4.76 3.45 -0.41
CA VAL A 172 -5.81 2.41 -0.32
C VAL A 172 -7.20 2.88 -0.78
N SER A 173 -7.26 4.03 -1.45
CA SER A 173 -8.48 4.56 -2.05
C SER A 173 -8.25 4.87 -3.54
N GLY A 174 -7.91 6.11 -3.88
CA GLY A 174 -7.58 6.50 -5.26
C GLY A 174 -6.41 5.69 -5.85
N GLY A 175 -5.43 5.35 -5.00
CA GLY A 175 -4.21 4.64 -5.37
C GLY A 175 -4.46 3.23 -5.88
N LEU A 176 -5.47 2.53 -5.37
CA LEU A 176 -5.81 1.19 -5.84
C LEU A 176 -6.22 1.20 -7.33
N TYR A 177 -6.99 2.19 -7.77
CA TYR A 177 -7.30 2.35 -9.19
C TYR A 177 -6.03 2.50 -10.03
N LEU A 178 -5.11 3.39 -9.62
CA LEU A 178 -3.85 3.57 -10.33
C LEU A 178 -2.97 2.32 -10.31
N LEU A 179 -2.89 1.62 -9.17
CA LEU A 179 -2.11 0.38 -9.05
C LEU A 179 -2.61 -0.70 -9.99
N SER A 180 -3.93 -0.88 -10.13
CA SER A 180 -4.50 -1.82 -11.10
C SER A 180 -4.14 -1.43 -12.54
N GLU A 181 -4.10 -0.14 -12.88
CA GLU A 181 -3.66 0.31 -14.21
C GLU A 181 -2.15 0.11 -14.42
N ILE A 182 -1.33 0.43 -13.41
CA ILE A 182 0.13 0.31 -13.46
C ILE A 182 0.54 -1.15 -13.67
N ALA A 183 -0.12 -2.08 -12.97
CA ALA A 183 0.20 -3.50 -13.01
C ALA A 183 0.20 -4.08 -14.44
N TRP A 184 -0.73 -3.64 -15.29
CA TRP A 184 -0.86 -4.12 -16.68
C TRP A 184 -0.02 -3.38 -17.71
N LYS A 185 0.72 -2.34 -17.32
CA LYS A 185 1.60 -1.64 -18.26
C LYS A 185 2.81 -2.49 -18.61
N GLY A 186 2.65 -3.29 -19.66
CA GLY A 186 3.67 -4.19 -20.18
C GLY A 186 3.19 -5.62 -20.45
N GLY A 187 1.92 -5.96 -20.16
CA GLY A 187 1.37 -7.29 -20.42
C GLY A 187 -0.07 -7.25 -20.89
N ASP A 188 -0.36 -7.92 -22.00
CA ASP A 188 -1.71 -8.33 -22.38
C ASP A 188 -1.94 -9.74 -21.83
N LEU A 189 -2.76 -9.89 -20.79
CA LEU A 189 -3.38 -11.19 -20.50
C LEU A 189 -4.88 -11.09 -20.74
N PRO A 190 -5.49 -12.05 -21.46
CA PRO A 190 -6.93 -12.08 -21.62
C PRO A 190 -7.60 -12.17 -20.26
N ARG A 191 -8.52 -11.22 -19.99
CA ARG A 191 -9.38 -11.20 -18.81
C ARG A 191 -10.25 -12.45 -18.82
N ARG A 192 -10.13 -13.33 -17.82
CA ARG A 192 -11.15 -14.36 -17.56
C ARG A 192 -12.22 -13.74 -16.66
N LEU A 193 -13.47 -13.82 -17.09
CA LEU A 193 -14.62 -13.24 -16.37
C LEU A 193 -15.12 -14.10 -15.22
N HIS A 194 -14.68 -15.35 -15.05
CA HIS A 194 -15.11 -16.22 -13.95
C HIS A 194 -14.02 -17.24 -13.58
N PRO A 195 -13.84 -17.58 -12.30
CA PRO A 195 -13.08 -18.76 -11.90
C PRO A 195 -13.83 -20.01 -12.38
N GLU A 196 -13.10 -20.96 -12.99
CA GLU A 196 -13.64 -22.30 -13.22
C GLU A 196 -13.92 -22.92 -11.86
N THR A 197 -15.17 -23.33 -11.66
CA THR A 197 -15.59 -24.09 -10.49
C THR A 197 -14.70 -25.32 -10.40
N ILE A 198 -14.03 -25.50 -9.27
CA ILE A 198 -13.33 -26.75 -8.98
C ILE A 198 -14.42 -27.82 -8.91
N GLU A 199 -14.44 -28.75 -9.86
CA GLU A 199 -15.28 -29.96 -9.83
C GLU A 199 -14.90 -30.87 -8.65
#